data_AF-A0A1C1CGC4-F1
#
_entry.id   AF-A0A1C1CGC4-F1
#
_cell.length_a   1.000
_cell.length_b   1.000
_cell.length_c   1.000
_cell.angle_alpha   90.00
_cell.angle_beta   90.00
_cell.angle_gamma   90.00
#
_symmetry.space_group_name_H-M   'P 1'
#
loop_
_entity.id
_entity.type
_entity.pdbx_description
1 polymer ?
#
loop_
_entity_poly.entity_id
_entity_poly.type
_entity_poly.pdbx_seq_one_letter_code
_entity_poly.pdbx_strand_id
1 'polypeptide(L)'
;MVSRPLNLILRGAQFLFVLIIMSLIGNVIAMATAGNPALINYDMFVAAFAMLSLFYLILIAFNESFTGHPIFPVTIDLLNVIFLFCAAVAMAAELGVHSCSNDV
;
A
#
# COMPACT_ATOMS: atom_id res chain seq x y z
N MET A 1 -9.82 -4.36 22.68
CA MET A 1 -9.03 -3.11 22.55
C MET A 1 -7.59 -3.50 22.30
N VAL A 2 -7.06 -3.22 21.11
CA VAL A 2 -5.62 -3.34 20.85
C VAL A 2 -4.90 -2.31 21.71
N SER A 3 -3.74 -2.68 22.26
CA SER A 3 -2.95 -1.71 23.02
C SER A 3 -2.50 -0.57 22.09
N ARG A 4 -2.62 0.68 22.52
CA ARG A 4 -2.12 1.85 21.76
C ARG A 4 -0.69 1.67 21.21
N PRO A 5 0.30 1.15 21.98
CA PRO A 5 1.63 0.91 21.42
C PRO A 5 1.63 -0.09 20.27
N LEU A 6 0.84 -1.16 20.36
CA LEU A 6 0.73 -2.15 19.28
C LEU A 6 0.11 -1.53 18.03
N ASN A 7 -0.93 -0.70 18.18
CA ASN A 7 -1.52 0.02 17.04
C ASN A 7 -0.46 0.90 16.34
N LEU A 8 0.28 1.70 17.10
CA LEU A 8 1.34 2.55 16.56
C LEU A 8 2.44 1.75 15.83
N ILE A 9 2.86 0.60 16.38
CA ILE A 9 3.84 -0.28 15.73
C ILE A 9 3.28 -0.81 14.40
N LEU A 10 2.03 -1.30 14.40
CA LEU A 10 1.39 -1.81 13.18
C LEU A 10 1.24 -0.73 12.12
N ARG A 11 0.87 0.50 12.50
CA ARG A 11 0.81 1.65 11.59
C ARG A 11 2.20 2.04 11.07
N GLY A 12 3.21 2.03 11.92
CA GLY A 12 4.60 2.27 11.52
C GLY A 12 5.10 1.23 10.51
N ALA A 13 4.76 -0.05 10.72
CA ALA A 13 5.07 -1.11 9.77
C ALA A 13 4.34 -0.91 8.44
N GLN A 14 3.03 -0.62 8.47
CA GLN A 14 2.25 -0.30 7.27
C GLN A 14 2.86 0.88 6.49
N PHE A 15 3.24 1.95 7.20
CA PHE A 15 3.91 3.11 6.61
C PHE A 15 5.21 2.71 5.91
N LEU A 16 6.06 1.92 6.58
CA LEU A 16 7.32 1.45 6.00
C LEU A 16 7.09 0.63 4.72
N PHE A 17 6.15 -0.32 4.73
CA PHE A 17 5.88 -1.14 3.54
C PHE A 17 5.31 -0.31 2.38
N VAL A 18 4.36 0.59 2.65
CA VAL A 18 3.80 1.47 1.61
C VAL A 18 4.86 2.41 1.05
N LEU A 19 5.76 2.93 1.90
CA LEU A 19 6.89 3.76 1.45
C LEU A 19 7.81 2.99 0.50
N ILE A 20 8.17 1.74 0.86
CA ILE A 20 9.00 0.88 -0.02
C ILE A 20 8.30 0.66 -1.36
N ILE A 21 7.03 0.24 -1.34
CA ILE A 21 6.24 -0.02 -2.54
C ILE A 21 6.19 1.24 -3.42
N MET A 22 5.87 2.40 -2.85
CA MET A 22 5.83 3.67 -3.56
C MET A 22 7.17 4.03 -4.19
N SER A 23 8.27 3.87 -3.45
CA SER A 23 9.62 4.19 -3.94
C SER A 23 10.04 3.30 -5.10
N LEU A 24 9.74 2.01 -5.03
CA LEU A 24 10.09 1.04 -6.07
C LEU A 24 9.28 1.28 -7.34
N ILE A 25 7.96 1.46 -7.21
CA ILE A 25 7.10 1.75 -8.37
C ILE A 25 7.47 3.09 -9.00
N GLY A 26 7.73 4.12 -8.18
CA GLY A 26 8.20 5.42 -8.66
C GLY A 26 9.50 5.32 -9.45
N ASN A 27 10.43 4.47 -9.01
CA ASN A 27 11.67 4.20 -9.73
C ASN A 27 11.42 3.46 -11.06
N VAL A 28 10.51 2.47 -11.08
CA VAL A 28 10.12 1.77 -12.33
C VAL A 28 9.55 2.76 -13.35
N ILE A 29 8.67 3.66 -12.90
CA ILE A 29 8.09 4.72 -13.74
C ILE A 29 9.17 5.66 -14.29
N ALA A 30 10.16 6.04 -13.47
CA ALA A 30 11.25 6.92 -13.90
C ALA A 30 12.16 6.28 -14.97
N MET A 31 12.26 4.96 -14.99
CA MET A 31 13.06 4.20 -15.98
C MET A 31 12.30 3.88 -17.26
N ALA A 32 11.00 4.17 -17.34
CA ALA A 32 10.19 3.81 -18.49
C ALA A 32 10.48 4.68 -19.72
N THR A 33 10.73 4.04 -20.86
CA THR A 33 11.09 4.72 -22.12
C THR A 33 9.99 4.71 -23.18
N ALA A 34 8.99 3.82 -23.07
CA ALA A 34 7.91 3.65 -24.04
C ALA A 34 6.50 3.74 -23.40
N GLY A 35 6.38 4.52 -22.33
CA GLY A 35 5.17 4.57 -21.50
C GLY A 35 5.11 3.46 -20.45
N ASN A 36 4.12 3.55 -19.57
CA ASN A 36 3.94 2.62 -18.45
C ASN A 36 2.73 1.71 -18.70
N PRO A 37 2.85 0.40 -18.43
CA PRO A 37 1.68 -0.47 -18.36
C PRO A 37 0.64 0.11 -17.39
N ALA A 38 -0.65 -0.06 -17.72
CA ALA A 38 -1.75 0.42 -16.86
C ALA A 38 -1.67 -0.14 -15.43
N LEU A 39 -1.14 -1.36 -15.28
CA LEU A 39 -0.89 -1.99 -13.98
C LEU A 39 0.06 -1.15 -13.11
N ILE A 40 1.23 -0.76 -13.63
CA ILE A 40 2.22 0.03 -12.88
C ILE A 40 1.63 1.36 -12.42
N ASN A 41 0.82 2.00 -13.27
CA ASN A 41 0.12 3.24 -12.92
C ASN A 41 -0.93 3.02 -11.83
N TYR A 42 -1.67 1.90 -11.87
CA TYR A 42 -2.60 1.53 -10.81
C TYR A 42 -1.89 1.29 -9.48
N ASP A 43 -0.76 0.58 -9.48
CA ASP A 43 0.00 0.33 -8.26
C ASP A 43 0.54 1.63 -7.64
N MET A 44 0.98 2.58 -8.48
CA MET A 44 1.40 3.91 -8.01
C MET A 44 0.22 4.68 -7.39
N PHE A 45 -0.97 4.61 -8.00
CA PHE A 45 -2.19 5.19 -7.44
C PHE A 45 -2.53 4.59 -6.07
N VAL A 46 -2.52 3.25 -5.97
CA VAL A 46 -2.82 2.55 -4.72
C VAL A 46 -1.79 2.90 -3.63
N ALA A 47 -0.50 2.95 -3.98
CA ALA A 47 0.54 3.36 -3.05
C ALA A 47 0.34 4.80 -2.55
N ALA A 48 0.01 5.73 -3.45
CA ALA A 48 -0.28 7.12 -3.11
C ALA A 48 -1.50 7.26 -2.20
N PHE A 49 -2.60 6.57 -2.54
CA PHE A 49 -3.80 6.52 -1.71
C PHE A 49 -3.50 5.94 -0.31
N ALA A 50 -2.77 4.84 -0.25
CA ALA A 50 -2.38 4.21 1.00
C ALA A 50 -1.50 5.14 1.85
N MET A 51 -0.55 5.85 1.25
CA MET A 51 0.30 6.80 1.98
C MET A 51 -0.49 7.98 2.54
N LEU A 52 -1.37 8.59 1.74
CA LEU A 52 -2.23 9.69 2.18
C LEU A 52 -3.16 9.25 3.31
N SER A 53 -3.78 8.09 3.16
CA SER A 53 -4.68 7.54 4.17
C SER A 53 -3.95 7.17 5.46
N LEU A 54 -2.71 6.66 5.37
CA LEU A 54 -1.90 6.33 6.55
C LEU A 54 -1.53 7.56 7.37
N PHE A 55 -1.30 8.73 6.76
CA PHE A 55 -1.11 9.96 7.54
C PHE A 55 -2.31 10.23 8.44
N TYR A 56 -3.53 10.11 7.92
CA TYR A 56 -4.75 10.27 8.73
C TYR A 56 -4.87 9.20 9.82
N LEU A 57 -4.64 7.92 9.49
CA LEU A 57 -4.74 6.80 10.44
C LEU A 57 -3.68 6.87 11.55
N ILE A 58 -2.47 7.35 11.24
CA ILE A 58 -1.40 7.56 12.23
C ILE A 58 -1.77 8.70 13.17
N LEU A 59 -2.32 9.81 12.66
CA LEU A 59 -2.78 10.92 13.51
C LEU A 59 -3.85 10.47 14.50
N ILE A 60 -4.80 9.63 14.07
CA ILE A 60 -5.79 9.02 14.96
C ILE A 60 -5.13 8.12 16.01
N ALA A 61 -4.11 7.34 15.63
CA ALA A 61 -3.41 6.45 16.57
C ALA A 61 -2.64 7.22 17.66
N PHE A 62 -2.20 8.45 17.39
CA PHE A 62 -1.62 9.36 18.39
C PHE A 62 -2.68 10.00 19.28
N ASN A 63 -3.79 10.45 18.69
CA ASN A 63 -4.87 11.10 19.41
C ASN A 63 -6.24 10.71 18.84
N GLU A 64 -7.01 9.95 19.62
CA GLU A 64 -8.33 9.45 19.26
C GLU A 64 -9.36 10.57 19.01
N SER A 65 -9.09 11.79 19.48
CA SER A 65 -9.96 12.96 19.26
C SER A 65 -10.10 13.33 17.77
N PHE A 66 -9.14 12.96 16.93
CA PHE A 66 -9.19 13.20 15.48
C PHE A 66 -10.04 12.19 14.70
N THR A 67 -10.58 11.17 15.36
CA THR A 67 -11.38 10.12 14.70
C THR A 67 -12.63 10.70 14.03
N GLY A 68 -13.26 11.72 14.62
CA GLY A 68 -14.54 12.27 14.14
C GLY A 68 -15.65 11.23 14.25
N HIS A 69 -15.79 10.37 13.23
CA HIS A 69 -16.75 9.26 13.20
C HIS A 69 -16.03 7.90 13.15
N PRO A 70 -16.44 6.91 13.98
CA PRO A 70 -15.75 5.61 14.07
C PRO A 70 -15.75 4.79 12.78
N ILE A 71 -16.64 5.11 11.82
CA ILE A 71 -16.68 4.43 10.51
C ILE A 71 -15.49 4.79 9.62
N PHE A 72 -14.91 5.99 9.76
CA PHE A 72 -13.86 6.46 8.85
C PHE A 72 -12.59 5.58 8.88
N PRO A 73 -11.98 5.28 10.04
CA PRO A 73 -10.81 4.41 10.06
C PRO A 73 -11.11 3.02 9.47
N VAL A 74 -12.30 2.46 9.76
CA VAL A 74 -12.72 1.15 9.26
C VAL A 74 -12.86 1.16 7.73
N THR A 75 -13.53 2.15 7.16
CA THR A 75 -13.72 2.27 5.71
C THR A 75 -12.39 2.49 5.00
N ILE A 76 -11.52 3.33 5.55
CA ILE A 76 -10.21 3.62 4.96
C ILE A 76 -9.31 2.38 5.01
N ASP A 77 -9.27 1.66 6.14
CA ASP A 77 -8.52 0.40 6.25
C ASP A 77 -9.05 -0.65 5.27
N LEU A 78 -10.38 -0.77 5.13
CA LEU A 78 -10.99 -1.69 4.18
C LEU A 78 -10.61 -1.37 2.74
N LEU A 79 -10.66 -0.09 2.35
CA LEU A 79 -10.25 0.36 1.01
C LEU A 79 -8.78 0.07 0.75
N ASN A 80 -7.90 0.35 1.73
CA ASN A 80 -6.49 0.02 1.61
C ASN A 80 -6.26 -1.48 1.42
N VAL A 81 -6.94 -2.33 2.19
CA VAL A 81 -6.83 -3.79 2.06
C VAL A 81 -7.26 -4.23 0.66
N ILE A 82 -8.41 -3.78 0.18
CA ILE A 82 -8.92 -4.18 -1.14
C ILE A 82 -7.96 -3.72 -2.24
N PHE A 83 -7.55 -2.45 -2.23
CA PHE A 83 -6.71 -1.89 -3.28
C PHE A 83 -5.31 -2.50 -3.30
N LEU A 84 -4.64 -2.62 -2.14
CA LEU A 84 -3.32 -3.23 -2.03
C LEU A 84 -3.37 -4.71 -2.39
N PHE A 85 -4.43 -5.43 -2.01
CA PHE A 85 -4.58 -6.83 -2.37
C PHE A 85 -4.75 -7.01 -3.88
N CYS A 86 -5.61 -6.21 -4.52
CA CYS A 86 -5.78 -6.24 -5.97
C CYS A 86 -4.48 -5.89 -6.70
N ALA A 87 -3.77 -4.85 -6.26
CA ALA A 87 -2.47 -4.46 -6.80
C ALA A 87 -1.45 -5.61 -6.67
N ALA A 88 -1.34 -6.21 -5.49
CA ALA A 88 -0.43 -7.32 -5.23
C ALA A 88 -0.72 -8.55 -6.11
N VAL A 89 -1.99 -8.95 -6.25
CA VAL A 89 -2.38 -10.11 -7.08
C VAL A 89 -2.11 -9.84 -8.54
N ALA A 90 -2.49 -8.66 -9.04
CA ALA A 90 -2.31 -8.32 -10.44
C ALA A 90 -0.82 -8.16 -10.81
N MET A 91 -0.02 -7.53 -9.95
CA MET A 91 1.44 -7.45 -10.10
C MET A 91 2.11 -8.83 -10.04
N ALA A 92 1.67 -9.71 -9.14
CA ALA A 92 2.19 -11.07 -9.08
C ALA A 92 1.90 -11.88 -10.35
N ALA A 93 0.73 -11.67 -10.97
CA ALA A 93 0.36 -12.30 -12.23
C ALA A 93 1.20 -11.76 -13.41
N GLU A 94 1.44 -10.45 -13.46
CA GLU A 94 2.23 -9.79 -14.53
C GLU A 94 3.73 -10.09 -14.42
N LEU A 95 4.29 -10.13 -13.22
CA LEU A 95 5.69 -10.51 -13.02
C LEU A 95 5.97 -11.94 -13.45
N GLY A 96 4.92 -12.76 -13.60
CA GLY A 96 4.99 -14.09 -14.20
C GLY A 96 6.15 -14.88 -13.62
N VAL A 97 6.03 -15.35 -12.37
CA VAL A 97 7.01 -16.29 -11.83
C VAL A 97 6.99 -17.53 -12.72
N HIS A 98 7.85 -17.53 -13.73
CA HIS A 98 8.14 -18.67 -14.55
C HIS A 98 8.74 -19.72 -13.61
N SER A 99 8.21 -20.94 -13.68
CA SER A 99 8.77 -22.09 -12.98
C SER A 99 10.29 -22.07 -13.15
N CYS A 100 11.05 -22.09 -12.06
CA CYS A 100 12.51 -22.22 -12.08
C CYS A 100 12.99 -23.58 -12.61
N SER A 101 12.25 -24.26 -13.50
CA SER A 101 12.80 -25.31 -14.36
C SER A 101 13.48 -24.63 -15.55
N ASN A 102 14.66 -24.07 -15.31
CA ASN A 102 15.66 -24.00 -16.37
C ASN A 102 16.39 -25.34 -16.38
N ASP A 103 15.76 -26.36 -16.99
CA ASP A 103 16.44 -27.59 -17.37
C ASP A 103 16.86 -27.49 -18.85
N VAL A 104 17.67 -26.50 -19.23
CA VAL A 104 18.58 -26.51 -20.41
C VAL A 104 19.52 -25.30 -20.39
#